data_AF-A0AAD2HN43-F1
#
_entry.id   AF-A0AAD2HN43-F1
#
_cell.length_a   1.000
_cell.length_b   1.000
_cell.length_c   1.000
_cell.angle_alpha   90.00
_cell.angle_beta   90.00
_cell.angle_gamma   90.00
#
_symmetry.space_group_name_H-M   'P 1'
#
loop_
_entity.id
_entity.type
_entity.pdbx_description
1 polymer ?
#
loop_
_entity_poly.entity_id
_entity_poly.type
_entity_poly.pdbx_seq_one_letter_code
_entity_poly.pdbx_strand_id
1 'polypeptide(L)'
;MSFSENSPAQFCGIPLESDPTIFTDLMHALCGVRSHLLTCVDLLSLDPDDLVPGGPLALPGKLRGIILVYNTNPAYESSIDYEREKARDAGRGYAGRGSDEPMLWVEQIVPHACGFFALMHIVSNLSRLGVDSPYIGSFVTSRPSGGVSAHRSLLADHWYKTQIRPWE
;
A
#
# COMPACT_ATOMS: atom_id res chain seq x y z
N MET A 1 18.29 -39.99 12.47
CA MET A 1 17.31 -39.18 11.71
C MET A 1 17.00 -37.96 12.56
N SER A 2 17.48 -36.79 12.15
CA SER A 2 17.11 -35.53 12.79
C SER A 2 17.03 -34.51 11.66
N PHE A 3 15.81 -34.31 11.16
CA PHE A 3 15.50 -33.21 10.27
C PHE A 3 15.63 -31.93 11.08
N SER A 4 16.60 -31.09 10.70
CA SER A 4 16.69 -29.69 11.10
C SER A 4 15.34 -29.04 10.84
N GLU A 5 14.76 -28.40 11.85
CA GLU A 5 13.60 -27.52 11.68
C GLU A 5 13.98 -26.45 10.66
N ASN A 6 13.39 -26.54 9.47
CA ASN A 6 13.51 -25.49 8.47
C ASN A 6 12.74 -24.29 9.02
N SER A 7 13.46 -23.21 9.37
CA SER A 7 12.85 -21.89 9.51
C SER A 7 11.95 -21.66 8.29
N PRO A 8 10.68 -21.23 8.47
CA PRO A 8 9.79 -21.04 7.33
C PRO A 8 10.46 -20.08 6.36
N ALA A 9 10.60 -20.49 5.10
CA ALA A 9 11.14 -19.63 4.06
C ALA A 9 10.31 -18.35 4.05
N GLN A 10 10.97 -17.23 4.35
CA GLN A 10 10.32 -15.93 4.41
C GLN A 10 9.75 -15.61 3.02
N PHE A 11 8.43 -15.51 2.92
CA PHE A 11 7.77 -15.21 1.66
C PHE A 11 8.27 -13.86 1.14
N CYS A 12 8.77 -13.87 -0.09
CA CYS A 12 9.35 -12.71 -0.77
C CYS A 12 8.61 -12.53 -2.09
N GLY A 13 8.05 -11.34 -2.31
CA GLY A 13 7.33 -11.03 -3.54
C GLY A 13 8.27 -10.88 -4.73
N ILE A 14 7.69 -10.93 -5.93
CA ILE A 14 8.35 -10.49 -7.16
C ILE A 14 7.99 -9.01 -7.34
N PRO A 15 8.98 -8.10 -7.52
CA PRO A 15 8.68 -6.69 -7.80
C PRO A 15 7.76 -6.56 -9.00
N LEU A 16 6.67 -5.82 -8.84
CA LEU A 16 5.80 -5.48 -9.96
C LEU A 16 6.47 -4.40 -10.81
N GLU A 17 6.49 -4.61 -12.11
CA GLU A 17 6.85 -3.59 -13.08
C GLU A 17 5.79 -2.47 -13.07
N SER A 18 6.25 -1.23 -13.18
CA SER A 18 5.39 -0.05 -13.14
C SER A 18 4.68 0.16 -14.48
N ASP A 19 3.83 -0.80 -14.86
CA ASP A 19 3.10 -0.80 -16.12
C ASP A 19 1.58 -0.77 -15.87
N PRO A 20 0.83 0.15 -16.52
CA PRO A 20 -0.60 0.31 -16.27
C PRO A 20 -1.43 -0.92 -16.67
N THR A 21 -0.97 -1.71 -17.66
CA THR A 21 -1.64 -2.95 -18.07
C THR A 21 -1.53 -3.98 -16.95
N ILE A 22 -0.33 -4.16 -16.39
CA ILE A 22 -0.10 -5.08 -15.26
C ILE A 22 -0.98 -4.71 -14.06
N PHE A 23 -1.03 -3.44 -13.69
CA PHE A 23 -1.88 -2.99 -12.58
C PHE A 23 -3.37 -3.17 -12.87
N THR A 24 -3.81 -2.91 -14.10
CA THR A 24 -5.20 -3.09 -14.52
C THR A 24 -5.61 -4.56 -14.44
N ASP A 25 -4.79 -5.44 -15.01
CA ASP A 25 -5.02 -6.89 -14.99
C ASP A 25 -5.03 -7.44 -13.56
N LEU A 26 -4.09 -7.02 -12.72
CA LEU A 26 -4.02 -7.42 -11.32
C LEU A 26 -5.24 -6.97 -10.54
N MET A 27 -5.70 -5.73 -10.77
CA MET A 27 -6.89 -5.17 -10.15
C MET A 27 -8.15 -5.94 -10.55
N HIS A 28 -8.28 -6.32 -11.82
CA HIS A 28 -9.43 -7.09 -12.30
C HIS A 28 -9.37 -8.54 -11.80
N ALA A 29 -8.19 -9.16 -11.81
CA ALA A 29 -8.00 -10.57 -11.43
C ALA A 29 -8.15 -10.81 -9.93
N LEU A 30 -7.51 -10.00 -9.08
CA LEU A 30 -7.46 -10.25 -7.64
C LEU A 30 -8.54 -9.52 -6.87
N CYS A 31 -8.91 -8.32 -7.31
CA CYS A 31 -9.85 -7.48 -6.60
C CYS A 31 -11.27 -7.51 -7.21
N GLY A 32 -11.44 -8.26 -8.30
CA GLY A 32 -12.71 -8.46 -9.00
C GLY A 32 -13.45 -7.16 -9.34
N VAL A 33 -12.68 -6.07 -9.51
CA VAL A 33 -13.19 -4.81 -10.02
C VAL A 33 -13.59 -5.07 -11.45
N ARG A 34 -14.86 -4.80 -11.80
CA ARG A 34 -15.34 -5.02 -13.16
C ARG A 34 -14.51 -4.18 -14.13
N SER A 35 -14.08 -4.80 -15.23
CA SER A 35 -13.10 -4.24 -16.15
C SER A 35 -13.48 -2.90 -16.80
N HIS A 36 -14.75 -2.52 -16.75
CA HIS A 36 -15.25 -1.27 -17.31
C HIS A 36 -15.31 -0.09 -16.32
N LEU A 37 -15.05 -0.31 -15.03
CA LEU A 37 -15.19 0.75 -14.02
C LEU A 37 -13.88 1.49 -13.73
N LEU A 38 -12.75 0.78 -13.78
CA LEU A 38 -11.44 1.31 -13.46
C LEU A 38 -10.38 0.68 -14.36
N THR A 39 -9.47 1.55 -14.81
CA THR A 39 -8.26 1.20 -15.53
C THR A 39 -7.13 2.04 -14.96
N CYS A 40 -5.93 1.48 -14.93
CA CYS A 40 -4.72 2.26 -14.73
C CYS A 40 -4.28 2.85 -16.07
N VAL A 41 -3.70 4.05 -16.02
CA VAL A 41 -3.12 4.75 -17.18
C VAL A 41 -1.82 5.39 -16.73
N ASP A 42 -0.89 5.60 -17.65
CA ASP A 42 0.31 6.36 -17.37
C ASP A 42 -0.03 7.82 -17.06
N LEU A 43 0.62 8.35 -16.02
CA LEU A 43 0.48 9.73 -15.62
C LEU A 43 1.73 10.52 -16.03
N LEU A 44 1.61 11.27 -17.13
CA LEU A 44 2.74 11.96 -17.75
C LEU A 44 3.00 13.35 -17.16
N SER A 45 2.05 13.92 -16.43
CA SER A 45 2.18 15.21 -15.72
C SER A 45 1.50 15.13 -14.36
N LEU A 46 2.04 15.90 -13.42
CA LEU A 46 1.42 16.14 -12.11
C LEU A 46 0.77 17.53 -12.02
N ASP A 47 0.85 18.32 -13.11
CA ASP A 47 0.18 19.61 -13.19
C ASP A 47 -1.34 19.41 -13.34
N PRO A 48 -2.18 19.94 -12.43
CA PRO A 48 -3.62 19.85 -12.56
C PRO A 48 -4.15 20.38 -13.90
N ASP A 49 -3.56 21.44 -14.44
CA ASP A 49 -4.02 22.08 -15.68
C ASP A 49 -3.79 21.20 -16.92
N ASP A 50 -2.83 20.28 -16.85
CA ASP A 50 -2.59 19.30 -17.91
C ASP A 50 -3.64 18.18 -17.92
N LEU A 51 -4.18 17.85 -16.74
CA LEU A 51 -5.01 16.66 -16.50
C LEU A 51 -6.51 16.92 -16.57
N VAL A 52 -6.95 18.19 -16.55
CA VAL A 52 -8.36 18.57 -16.66
C VAL A 52 -8.95 18.23 -18.04
N PRO A 53 -10.28 18.08 -18.15
CA PRO A 53 -10.93 17.96 -19.45
C PRO A 53 -10.57 19.14 -20.37
N GLY A 54 -9.94 18.84 -21.52
CA GLY A 54 -9.47 19.84 -22.48
C GLY A 54 -8.00 20.24 -22.32
N GLY A 55 -7.30 19.74 -21.29
CA GLY A 55 -5.86 19.86 -21.15
C GLY A 55 -5.09 18.98 -22.15
N PRO A 56 -3.79 19.25 -22.36
CA PRO A 56 -2.94 18.50 -23.30
C PRO A 56 -2.81 17.01 -22.96
N LEU A 57 -3.00 16.62 -21.69
CA LEU A 57 -2.87 15.26 -21.19
C LEU A 57 -4.15 14.81 -20.45
N ALA A 58 -5.31 15.27 -20.93
CA ALA A 58 -6.61 15.00 -20.32
C ALA A 58 -6.83 13.50 -20.05
N LEU A 59 -7.16 13.18 -18.80
CA LEU A 59 -7.44 11.80 -18.39
C LEU A 59 -8.80 11.33 -18.95
N PRO A 60 -8.94 10.04 -19.29
CA PRO A 60 -10.18 9.49 -19.86
C PRO A 60 -11.37 9.50 -18.88
N GLY A 61 -11.14 9.81 -17.61
CA GLY A 61 -12.18 9.87 -16.59
C GLY A 61 -11.68 10.48 -15.29
N LYS A 62 -12.48 10.31 -14.23
CA LYS A 62 -12.16 10.85 -12.91
C LYS A 62 -11.00 10.07 -12.29
N LEU A 63 -9.92 10.77 -11.97
CA LEU A 63 -8.79 10.23 -11.21
C LEU A 63 -9.25 9.75 -9.82
N ARG A 64 -8.92 8.50 -9.46
CA ARG A 64 -9.30 7.88 -8.18
C ARG A 64 -8.12 7.63 -7.24
N GLY A 65 -6.92 7.55 -7.77
CA GLY A 65 -5.68 7.35 -7.01
C GLY A 65 -4.48 7.42 -7.94
N ILE A 66 -3.30 7.64 -7.35
CA ILE A 66 -2.02 7.67 -8.06
C ILE A 66 -1.11 6.67 -7.36
N ILE A 67 -0.46 5.80 -8.15
CA ILE A 67 0.66 4.98 -7.69
C ILE A 67 1.92 5.67 -8.19
N LEU A 68 2.76 6.10 -7.27
CA LEU A 68 4.05 6.73 -7.58
C LEU A 68 5.17 5.75 -7.24
N VAL A 69 5.92 5.34 -8.26
CA VAL A 69 7.17 4.62 -8.07
C VAL A 69 8.30 5.64 -8.05
N TYR A 70 9.08 5.64 -6.97
CA TYR A 70 10.17 6.57 -6.76
C TYR A 70 11.38 5.82 -6.22
N ASN A 71 12.58 6.17 -6.71
CA ASN A 71 13.81 5.58 -6.21
C ASN A 71 14.24 6.31 -4.93
N THR A 72 14.36 5.57 -3.84
CA THR A 72 14.84 6.13 -2.57
C THR A 72 16.36 6.07 -2.49
N ASN A 73 16.94 7.02 -1.78
CA ASN A 73 18.36 6.97 -1.40
C ASN A 73 18.46 7.14 0.12
N PRO A 74 19.59 6.77 0.74
CA PRO A 74 19.73 6.83 2.20
C PRO A 74 19.47 8.22 2.80
N ALA A 75 19.82 9.30 2.08
CA ALA A 75 19.57 10.66 2.53
C ALA A 75 18.08 11.00 2.51
N TYR A 76 17.35 10.56 1.48
CA TYR A 76 15.90 10.69 1.38
C TYR A 76 15.20 9.95 2.52
N GLU A 77 15.55 8.69 2.75
CA GLU A 77 14.97 7.88 3.83
C GLU A 77 15.23 8.51 5.20
N SER A 78 16.46 8.96 5.45
CA SER A 78 16.83 9.67 6.69
C SER A 78 16.00 10.95 6.89
N SER A 79 15.71 11.68 5.81
CA SER A 79 14.88 12.90 5.89
C SER A 79 13.41 12.59 6.18
N ILE A 80 12.87 11.49 5.64
CA ILE A 80 11.51 11.02 5.95
C ILE A 80 11.41 10.60 7.41
N ASP A 81 12.41 9.89 7.93
CA ASP A 81 12.41 9.46 9.34
C ASP A 81 12.55 10.65 10.29
N TYR A 82 13.41 11.61 9.97
CA TYR A 82 13.52 12.86 10.72
C TYR A 82 12.19 13.63 10.78
N GLU A 83 11.50 13.79 9.64
CA GLU A 83 10.20 14.48 9.62
C GLU A 83 9.11 13.70 10.38
N ARG A 84 9.14 12.36 10.35
CA ARG A 84 8.24 11.51 11.16
C ARG A 84 8.49 11.67 12.66
N GLU A 85 9.75 11.66 13.09
CA GLU A 85 10.14 11.84 14.49
C GLU A 85 9.74 13.23 14.99
N LYS A 86 10.09 14.27 14.24
CA LYS A 86 9.70 15.65 14.52
C LYS A 86 8.18 15.83 14.60
N ALA A 87 7.40 15.16 13.75
CA ALA A 87 5.94 15.19 13.83
C ALA A 87 5.43 14.51 15.10
N ARG A 88 6.04 13.39 15.53
CA ARG A 88 5.71 12.71 16.80
C ARG A 88 6.03 13.58 18.00
N ASP A 89 7.23 14.16 18.05
CA ASP A 89 7.68 15.02 19.15
C ASP A 89 6.84 16.28 19.29
N ALA A 90 6.39 16.85 18.17
CA ALA A 90 5.47 17.98 18.15
C ALA A 90 4.02 17.62 18.48
N GLY A 91 3.70 16.36 18.80
CA GLY A 91 2.34 15.89 19.03
C GLY A 91 1.44 15.94 17.79
N ARG A 92 2.01 16.09 16.59
CA ARG A 92 1.32 16.13 15.30
C ARG A 92 1.28 14.77 14.59
N GLY A 93 1.74 13.71 15.27
CA GLY A 93 1.63 12.34 14.77
C GLY A 93 0.16 11.94 14.59
N TYR A 94 -0.12 11.21 13.51
CA TYR A 94 -1.45 10.65 13.29
C TYR A 94 -1.79 9.62 14.38
N ALA A 95 -2.82 9.90 15.19
CA ALA A 95 -3.22 9.06 16.33
C ALA A 95 -4.50 8.25 16.09
N GLY A 96 -5.05 8.34 14.87
CA GLY A 96 -6.28 7.66 14.46
C GLY A 96 -6.16 6.14 14.58
N ARG A 97 -7.28 5.50 14.91
CA ARG A 97 -7.40 4.04 15.00
C ARG A 97 -8.85 3.58 14.92
N GLY A 98 -9.06 2.39 14.38
CA GLY A 98 -10.35 1.68 14.44
C GLY A 98 -11.25 1.94 13.24
N SER A 99 -12.55 1.81 13.45
CA SER A 99 -13.59 1.99 12.41
C SER A 99 -13.74 3.42 11.93
N ASP A 100 -13.31 4.38 12.77
CA ASP A 100 -13.49 5.81 12.53
C ASP A 100 -12.41 6.38 11.59
N GLU A 101 -11.49 5.53 11.16
CA GLU A 101 -10.46 5.87 10.19
C GLU A 101 -11.08 6.33 8.86
N PRO A 102 -10.68 7.50 8.33
CA PRO A 102 -11.21 8.01 7.07
C PRO A 102 -10.75 7.17 5.87
N MET A 103 -9.63 6.46 6.00
CA MET A 103 -9.05 5.59 4.98
C MET A 103 -8.55 4.28 5.60
N LEU A 104 -8.62 3.18 4.85
CA LEU A 104 -7.93 1.95 5.18
C LEU A 104 -6.45 2.08 4.81
N TRP A 105 -5.59 1.87 5.78
CA TRP A 105 -4.15 1.74 5.59
C TRP A 105 -3.68 0.37 6.07
N VAL A 106 -2.80 -0.25 5.30
CA VAL A 106 -2.22 -1.56 5.60
C VAL A 106 -0.71 -1.46 5.49
N GLU A 107 -0.02 -1.90 6.53
CA GLU A 107 1.45 -1.98 6.56
C GLU A 107 1.94 -3.06 5.59
N GLN A 108 2.95 -2.73 4.79
CA GLN A 108 3.61 -3.73 3.94
C GLN A 108 4.48 -4.63 4.82
N ILE A 109 4.14 -5.92 4.83
CA ILE A 109 4.89 -6.95 5.57
C ILE A 109 5.65 -7.94 4.66
N VAL A 110 5.40 -7.88 3.34
CA VAL A 110 6.05 -8.75 2.36
C VAL A 110 7.10 -7.95 1.59
N PRO A 111 8.38 -8.39 1.58
CA PRO A 111 9.42 -7.77 0.77
C PRO A 111 9.05 -7.75 -0.72
N HIS A 112 9.43 -6.68 -1.43
CA HIS A 112 9.18 -6.47 -2.87
C HIS A 112 7.70 -6.45 -3.32
N ALA A 113 6.74 -6.46 -2.38
CA ALA A 113 5.32 -6.40 -2.71
C ALA A 113 4.74 -4.97 -2.71
N CYS A 114 5.57 -3.92 -2.73
CA CYS A 114 5.11 -2.53 -2.59
C CYS A 114 4.04 -2.14 -3.64
N GLY A 115 4.21 -2.57 -4.90
CA GLY A 115 3.21 -2.33 -5.94
C GLY A 115 1.85 -2.98 -5.63
N PHE A 116 1.86 -4.20 -5.08
CA PHE A 116 0.63 -4.89 -4.67
C PHE A 116 -0.06 -4.16 -3.50
N PHE A 117 0.71 -3.74 -2.49
CA PHE A 117 0.17 -2.98 -1.35
C PHE A 117 -0.38 -1.61 -1.79
N ALA A 118 0.28 -0.93 -2.73
CA ALA A 118 -0.20 0.32 -3.30
C ALA A 118 -1.55 0.14 -4.01
N LEU A 119 -1.69 -0.91 -4.83
CA LEU A 119 -2.95 -1.24 -5.48
C LEU A 119 -4.04 -1.55 -4.45
N MET A 120 -3.72 -2.35 -3.44
CA MET A 120 -4.63 -2.68 -2.34
C MET A 120 -5.12 -1.45 -1.58
N HIS A 121 -4.26 -0.45 -1.33
CA HIS A 121 -4.67 0.80 -0.70
C HIS A 121 -5.67 1.58 -1.55
N ILE A 122 -5.44 1.71 -2.85
CA ILE A 122 -6.39 2.41 -3.75
C ILE A 122 -7.71 1.67 -3.75
N VAL A 123 -7.66 0.39 -4.10
CA VAL A 123 -8.82 -0.46 -4.29
C VAL A 123 -9.67 -0.46 -3.01
N SER A 124 -9.07 -0.77 -1.86
CA SER A 124 -9.81 -0.87 -0.58
C SER A 124 -10.51 0.41 -0.13
N ASN A 125 -10.10 1.57 -0.65
CA ASN A 125 -10.70 2.86 -0.36
C ASN A 125 -11.70 3.34 -1.42
N LEU A 126 -11.89 2.60 -2.52
CA LEU A 126 -12.83 2.95 -3.59
C LEU A 126 -14.29 3.03 -3.14
N SER A 127 -14.71 2.15 -2.23
CA SER A 127 -16.08 2.15 -1.69
C SER A 127 -16.40 3.47 -0.96
N ARG A 128 -15.40 4.05 -0.29
CA ARG A 128 -15.50 5.36 0.36
C ARG A 128 -15.62 6.51 -0.65
N LEU A 129 -15.23 6.27 -1.90
CA LEU A 129 -15.36 7.20 -3.02
C LEU A 129 -16.60 6.94 -3.90
N GLY A 130 -17.52 6.10 -3.41
CA GLY A 130 -18.78 5.74 -4.08
C GLY A 130 -18.61 4.77 -5.25
N VAL A 131 -17.52 3.99 -5.28
CA VAL A 131 -17.30 2.93 -6.27
C VAL A 131 -17.44 1.58 -5.57
N ASP A 132 -18.60 0.93 -5.74
CA ASP A 132 -18.88 -0.37 -5.14
C ASP A 132 -18.07 -1.48 -5.82
N SER A 133 -17.36 -2.28 -5.03
CA SER A 133 -16.70 -3.50 -5.49
C SER A 133 -17.10 -4.70 -4.63
N PRO A 134 -17.59 -5.79 -5.24
CA PRO A 134 -18.10 -6.95 -4.50
C PRO A 134 -17.03 -7.72 -3.69
N TYR A 135 -15.75 -7.63 -4.05
CA TYR A 135 -14.68 -8.41 -3.41
C TYR A 135 -13.90 -7.65 -2.33
N ILE A 136 -14.04 -6.32 -2.29
CA ILE A 136 -13.35 -5.49 -1.29
C ILE A 136 -14.10 -5.56 0.04
N GLY A 137 -15.43 -5.60 -0.02
CA GLY A 137 -16.29 -5.71 1.15
C GLY A 137 -15.88 -6.89 2.02
N SER A 138 -15.60 -8.06 1.45
CA SER A 138 -15.20 -9.25 2.22
C SER A 138 -13.78 -9.13 2.81
N PHE A 139 -12.80 -8.58 2.09
CA PHE A 139 -11.44 -8.40 2.62
C PHE A 139 -11.39 -7.42 3.80
N VAL A 140 -12.16 -6.32 3.73
CA VAL A 140 -12.21 -5.32 4.79
C VAL A 140 -13.06 -5.79 5.98
N THR A 141 -14.12 -6.57 5.74
CA THR A 141 -15.03 -7.09 6.78
C THR A 141 -14.55 -8.39 7.41
N SER A 142 -13.71 -9.18 6.73
CA SER A 142 -13.05 -10.37 7.29
C SER A 142 -11.88 -9.99 8.18
N ARG A 143 -12.09 -9.04 9.09
CA ARG A 143 -11.20 -8.85 10.23
C ARG A 143 -11.53 -9.98 11.19
N PRO A 144 -10.59 -10.91 11.50
CA PRO A 144 -10.84 -11.90 12.53
C PRO A 144 -11.23 -11.15 13.81
N SER A 145 -12.34 -11.54 14.43
CA SER A 145 -12.81 -10.99 15.70
C SER A 145 -11.82 -11.22 16.87
N GLY A 146 -10.74 -11.96 16.64
CA GLY A 146 -9.58 -12.03 17.52
C GLY A 146 -8.66 -10.82 17.33
N GLY A 147 -8.54 -10.00 18.37
CA GLY A 147 -7.68 -8.83 18.36
C GLY A 147 -6.26 -9.13 17.85
N VAL A 148 -5.73 -8.21 17.04
CA VAL A 148 -4.32 -8.18 16.60
C VAL A 148 -3.40 -7.73 17.75
N SER A 149 -3.61 -8.27 18.96
CA SER A 149 -2.78 -7.95 20.13
C SER A 149 -1.77 -9.04 20.48
N ALA A 150 -2.07 -10.32 20.20
CA ALA A 150 -1.19 -11.41 20.63
C ALA A 150 -0.04 -11.72 19.64
N HIS A 151 -0.31 -11.69 18.32
CA HIS A 151 0.72 -11.99 17.31
C HIS A 151 1.56 -10.78 16.89
N ARG A 152 1.09 -9.56 17.17
CA ARG A 152 1.79 -8.32 16.83
C ARG A 152 2.94 -8.03 17.81
N SER A 153 2.82 -8.36 19.10
CA SER A 153 3.96 -8.18 20.02
C SER A 153 5.11 -9.12 19.67
N LEU A 154 4.84 -10.41 19.41
CA LEU A 154 5.94 -11.35 19.15
C LEU A 154 6.62 -11.16 17.79
N LEU A 155 5.86 -10.77 16.75
CA LEU A 155 6.45 -10.53 15.43
C LEU A 155 6.97 -9.11 15.25
N ALA A 156 6.29 -8.06 15.74
CA ALA A 156 6.81 -6.70 15.65
C ALA A 156 8.00 -6.47 16.60
N ASP A 157 8.00 -7.03 17.81
CA ASP A 157 9.16 -6.88 18.73
C ASP A 157 10.37 -7.70 18.27
N HIS A 158 10.17 -8.82 17.58
CA HIS A 158 11.26 -9.58 16.98
C HIS A 158 11.78 -8.92 15.70
N TRP A 159 10.90 -8.34 14.88
CA TRP A 159 11.28 -7.72 13.60
C TRP A 159 11.89 -6.33 13.74
N TYR A 160 11.36 -5.48 14.64
CA TYR A 160 11.93 -4.16 14.94
C TYR A 160 13.34 -4.28 15.54
N LYS A 161 13.63 -5.37 16.25
CA LYS A 161 14.97 -5.67 16.79
C LYS A 161 15.96 -6.24 15.76
N THR A 162 15.50 -6.72 14.60
CA THR A 162 16.36 -7.31 13.57
C THR A 162 16.78 -6.38 12.45
N GLN A 163 16.26 -5.14 12.37
CA GLN A 163 16.54 -4.19 11.29
C GLN A 163 17.37 -2.95 11.71
N ILE A 164 17.95 -2.95 12.92
CA ILE A 164 19.12 -2.11 13.22
C ILE A 164 20.31 -3.05 13.42
N ARG A 165 20.81 -3.63 12.32
CA ARG A 165 22.22 -4.01 12.25
C ARG A 165 22.92 -2.93 11.43
N PRO A 166 23.97 -2.29 11.96
CA PRO A 166 24.85 -1.50 11.14
C PRO A 166 25.34 -2.38 9.99
N TRP A 167 25.28 -1.85 8.78
CA TRP A 167 26.03 -2.37 7.65
C TRP A 167 27.51 -2.34 8.05
N GLU A 168 28.16 -3.50 8.16
CA GLU A 168 29.62 -3.62 8.04
C GLU A 168 30.02 -3.42 6.56
#